data_AF-A0A7Y4GSL3-F1
#
_entry.id   AF-A0A7Y4GSL3-F1
#
_cell.length_a   1.000
_cell.length_b   1.000
_cell.length_c   1.000
_cell.angle_alpha   90.00
_cell.angle_beta   90.00
_cell.angle_gamma   90.00
#
_symmetry.space_group_name_H-M   'P 1'
#
loop_
_entity.id
_entity.type
_entity.pdbx_description
1 polymer ?
#
loop_
_entity_poly.entity_id
_entity_poly.type
_entity_poly.pdbx_seq_one_letter_code
_entity_poly.pdbx_strand_id
1 'polypeptide(L)'
;MTSLLRALGLSDSPDGGLGIVMSALAGIAAALAVAIMLSVYFRSGYRRRHDLIKHGLAASAVLVLLAFAISDIRHAAQAYLGLNPAKPAVEFEIRLPKATLTTAADIQIELLTDRNQKLAKIEGALASAPDGRSILRGTVTLDYRTTERMMVLPGWAQSTFRLRLPASPLRSDQFGPWHLADGIVPVNGGTVTTEIHDTFAIRYRVL
;
A
#
# COMPACT_ATOMS: atom_id res chain seq x y z
N MET A 1 -1.00 -34.62 19.42
CA MET A 1 -2.10 -33.64 19.56
C MET A 1 -1.52 -32.25 19.85
N THR A 2 -0.54 -31.80 19.05
CA THR A 2 0.32 -30.62 19.35
C THR A 2 0.61 -29.78 18.10
N SER A 3 -0.09 -30.03 16.99
CA SER A 3 0.23 -29.41 15.68
C SER A 3 -0.61 -28.18 15.32
N LEU A 4 -1.77 -27.97 15.96
CA LEU A 4 -2.65 -26.84 15.63
C LEU A 4 -2.23 -25.51 16.30
N LEU A 5 -1.41 -25.57 17.36
CA LEU A 5 -0.94 -24.37 18.08
C LEU A 5 0.32 -23.74 17.47
N ARG A 6 1.00 -24.40 16.53
CA ARG A 6 2.19 -23.87 15.84
C ARG A 6 1.86 -23.16 14.52
N ALA A 7 0.65 -23.36 13.98
CA ALA A 7 0.19 -22.72 12.73
C ALA A 7 -0.30 -21.28 12.92
N LEU A 8 -0.68 -20.89 14.15
CA LEU A 8 -0.77 -19.50 14.53
C LEU A 8 0.63 -19.06 14.97
N GLY A 9 1.37 -18.41 14.09
CA GLY A 9 2.72 -17.90 14.29
C GLY A 9 2.83 -16.88 15.42
N LEU A 10 2.66 -17.33 16.66
CA LEU A 10 3.01 -16.64 17.88
C LEU A 10 4.52 -16.88 18.14
N SER A 11 5.36 -16.30 17.29
CA SER A 11 6.79 -16.14 17.59
C SER A 11 7.00 -14.76 18.20
N ASP A 12 7.23 -14.77 19.50
CA ASP A 12 7.91 -13.79 20.35
C ASP A 12 8.32 -12.45 19.71
N SER A 13 7.62 -11.38 20.06
CA SER A 13 8.21 -10.04 20.09
C SER A 13 7.58 -9.23 21.24
N PRO A 14 8.37 -8.70 22.20
CA PRO A 14 7.84 -8.48 23.55
C PRO A 14 6.89 -7.29 23.75
N ASP A 15 6.90 -6.21 22.94
CA ASP A 15 6.32 -4.94 23.41
C ASP A 15 5.36 -4.19 22.45
N GLY A 16 4.74 -4.87 21.48
CA GLY A 16 3.76 -4.18 20.60
C GLY A 16 2.64 -5.03 20.00
N GLY A 17 2.87 -6.33 19.81
CA GLY A 17 1.89 -7.22 19.18
C GLY A 17 0.75 -7.62 20.12
N LEU A 18 1.05 -7.87 21.40
CA LEU A 18 0.06 -8.31 22.37
C LEU A 18 -1.03 -7.26 22.63
N GLY A 19 -0.71 -5.97 22.62
CA GLY A 19 -1.70 -4.90 22.84
C GLY A 19 -2.72 -4.80 21.70
N ILE A 20 -2.28 -4.93 20.45
CA ILE A 20 -3.15 -4.85 19.27
C ILE A 20 -4.01 -6.10 19.16
N VAL A 21 -3.42 -7.28 19.40
CA VAL A 21 -4.15 -8.55 19.36
C VAL A 21 -5.13 -8.64 20.54
N MET A 22 -4.77 -8.23 21.75
CA MET A 22 -5.68 -8.22 22.90
C MET A 22 -6.81 -7.18 22.75
N SER A 23 -6.55 -6.03 22.13
CA SER A 23 -7.60 -5.03 21.84
C SER A 23 -8.59 -5.53 20.78
N ALA A 24 -8.08 -6.15 19.71
CA ALA A 24 -8.92 -6.77 18.69
C ALA A 24 -9.73 -7.97 19.26
N LEU A 25 -9.10 -8.82 20.08
CA LEU A 25 -9.75 -9.96 20.71
C LEU A 25 -10.81 -9.52 21.74
N ALA A 26 -10.51 -8.47 22.52
CA ALA A 26 -11.47 -7.88 23.47
C ALA A 26 -12.67 -7.25 22.73
N GLY A 27 -12.43 -6.60 21.59
CA GLY A 27 -13.49 -6.07 20.73
C GLY A 27 -14.43 -7.17 20.22
N ILE A 28 -13.85 -8.28 19.73
CA ILE A 28 -14.63 -9.43 19.25
C ILE A 28 -15.39 -10.11 20.38
N ALA A 29 -14.77 -10.27 21.55
CA ALA A 29 -15.40 -10.87 22.73
C ALA A 29 -16.56 -10.01 23.26
N ALA A 30 -16.38 -8.69 23.32
CA ALA A 30 -17.43 -7.76 23.70
C ALA A 30 -18.59 -7.78 22.71
N ALA A 31 -18.30 -7.79 21.39
CA ALA A 31 -19.31 -7.89 20.35
C ALA A 31 -20.09 -9.22 20.43
N LEU A 32 -19.41 -10.34 20.70
CA LEU A 32 -20.05 -11.64 20.91
C LEU A 32 -20.91 -11.67 22.18
N ALA A 33 -20.42 -11.13 23.30
CA ALA A 33 -21.19 -11.06 24.54
C ALA A 33 -22.46 -10.24 24.36
N VAL A 34 -22.36 -9.08 23.68
CA VAL A 34 -23.52 -8.24 23.35
C VAL A 34 -24.47 -8.99 22.40
N ALA A 35 -23.96 -9.64 21.35
CA ALA A 35 -24.78 -10.40 20.41
C ALA A 35 -25.51 -11.59 21.07
N ILE A 36 -24.85 -12.31 21.98
CA ILE A 36 -25.44 -13.42 22.74
C ILE A 36 -26.49 -12.90 23.71
N MET A 37 -26.19 -11.84 24.47
CA MET A 37 -27.12 -11.23 25.42
C MET A 37 -28.35 -10.68 24.69
N LEU A 38 -28.15 -10.07 23.53
CA LEU A 38 -29.22 -9.58 22.65
C LEU A 38 -30.04 -10.74 22.06
N SER A 39 -29.42 -11.85 21.68
CA SER A 39 -30.11 -13.05 21.17
C SER A 39 -30.93 -13.76 22.25
N VAL A 40 -30.41 -13.87 23.47
CA VAL A 40 -31.14 -14.41 24.63
C VAL A 40 -32.31 -13.50 24.99
N TYR A 41 -32.12 -12.18 24.90
CA TYR A 41 -33.16 -11.19 25.13
C TYR A 41 -34.27 -11.24 24.06
N PHE A 42 -33.93 -11.41 22.78
CA PHE A 42 -34.91 -11.60 21.70
C PHE A 42 -35.72 -12.90 21.82
N ARG A 43 -35.19 -13.92 22.52
CA ARG A 43 -35.89 -15.20 22.73
C ARG A 43 -36.94 -15.15 23.85
N SER A 44 -36.92 -14.12 24.70
CA SER A 44 -37.87 -13.92 25.79
C SER A 44 -38.94 -12.88 25.38
N GLY A 45 -39.96 -13.32 24.65
CA GLY A 45 -40.94 -12.44 24.00
C GLY A 45 -41.86 -11.63 24.93
N TYR A 46 -42.34 -10.45 24.48
CA TYR A 46 -43.75 -9.98 24.45
C TYR A 46 -43.90 -8.47 24.08
N ARG A 47 -45.06 -8.15 23.47
CA ARG A 47 -45.45 -6.98 22.62
C ARG A 47 -45.58 -5.59 23.30
N ARG A 48 -45.02 -4.50 22.72
CA ARG A 48 -45.54 -3.09 22.71
C ARG A 48 -44.57 -2.11 22.04
N ARG A 49 -45.04 -0.88 21.72
CA ARG A 49 -44.38 0.31 21.08
C ARG A 49 -42.88 0.55 21.36
N HIS A 50 -42.37 0.00 22.46
CA HIS A 50 -40.95 -0.11 22.77
C HIS A 50 -40.14 -0.84 21.69
N ASP A 51 -40.78 -1.67 20.86
CA ASP A 51 -40.16 -2.41 19.77
C ASP A 51 -39.66 -1.50 18.64
N LEU A 52 -40.35 -0.39 18.36
CA LEU A 52 -39.92 0.56 17.33
C LEU A 52 -38.62 1.27 17.74
N ILE A 53 -38.51 1.62 19.03
CA ILE A 53 -37.31 2.23 19.61
C ILE A 53 -36.16 1.20 19.67
N LYS A 54 -36.47 -0.07 19.92
CA LYS A 54 -35.48 -1.15 20.00
C LYS A 54 -34.98 -1.62 18.63
N HIS A 55 -35.84 -1.68 17.62
CA HIS A 55 -35.42 -1.89 16.22
C HIS A 55 -34.60 -0.70 15.72
N GLY A 56 -34.95 0.53 16.12
CA GLY A 56 -34.13 1.71 15.88
C GLY A 56 -32.75 1.61 16.53
N LEU A 57 -32.67 1.14 17.78
CA LEU A 57 -31.41 0.92 18.49
C LEU A 57 -30.56 -0.18 17.84
N ALA A 58 -31.18 -1.31 17.48
CA ALA A 58 -30.51 -2.40 16.78
C ALA A 58 -30.00 -1.97 15.41
N ALA A 59 -30.82 -1.24 14.63
CA ALA A 59 -30.40 -0.66 13.36
C ALA A 59 -29.26 0.35 13.55
N SER A 60 -29.30 1.17 14.60
CA SER A 60 -28.20 2.10 14.92
C SER A 60 -26.91 1.36 15.29
N ALA A 61 -26.99 0.27 16.05
CA ALA A 61 -25.83 -0.55 16.39
C ALA A 61 -25.21 -1.21 15.13
N VAL A 62 -26.05 -1.71 14.22
CA VAL A 62 -25.59 -2.24 12.92
C VAL A 62 -24.96 -1.14 12.08
N LEU A 63 -25.55 0.07 12.04
CA LEU A 63 -24.97 1.21 11.31
C LEU A 63 -23.62 1.67 11.89
N VAL A 64 -23.47 1.66 13.22
CA VAL A 64 -22.20 1.97 13.89
C VAL A 64 -21.15 0.91 13.57
N LEU A 65 -21.50 -0.37 13.62
CA LEU A 65 -20.59 -1.45 13.24
C LEU A 65 -20.20 -1.39 11.76
N LEU A 66 -21.15 -1.07 10.88
CA LEU A 66 -20.89 -0.89 9.45
C LEU A 66 -19.98 0.32 9.20
N ALA A 67 -20.24 1.45 9.85
CA ALA A 67 -19.40 2.65 9.74
C ALA A 67 -17.99 2.38 10.28
N PHE A 68 -17.87 1.65 11.39
CA PHE A 68 -16.58 1.22 11.94
C PHE A 68 -15.83 0.32 10.94
N ALA A 69 -16.49 -0.69 10.38
CA ALA A 69 -15.89 -1.58 9.39
C ALA A 69 -15.45 -0.83 8.12
N ILE A 70 -16.28 0.08 7.61
CA ILE A 70 -15.92 0.94 6.47
C ILE A 70 -14.72 1.83 6.82
N SER A 71 -14.71 2.42 8.01
CA SER A 71 -13.60 3.26 8.46
C SER A 71 -12.31 2.46 8.62
N ASP A 72 -12.39 1.26 9.20
CA ASP A 72 -11.25 0.37 9.39
C ASP A 72 -10.67 -0.09 8.04
N ILE A 73 -11.54 -0.56 7.12
CA ILE A 73 -11.14 -0.93 5.76
C ILE A 73 -10.54 0.27 5.03
N ARG A 74 -11.12 1.47 5.16
CA ARG A 74 -10.57 2.69 4.55
C ARG A 74 -9.20 3.04 5.13
N HIS A 75 -9.03 2.93 6.43
CA HIS A 75 -7.77 3.25 7.09
C HIS A 75 -6.67 2.23 6.73
N ALA A 76 -7.03 0.94 6.69
CA ALA A 76 -6.19 -0.13 6.21
C ALA A 76 -5.85 0.06 4.72
N ALA A 77 -6.84 0.35 3.87
CA ALA A 77 -6.62 0.65 2.46
C ALA A 77 -5.71 1.87 2.26
N GLN A 78 -5.83 2.92 3.08
CA GLN A 78 -4.90 4.06 3.03
C GLN A 78 -3.47 3.65 3.41
N ALA A 79 -3.29 2.78 4.39
CA ALA A 79 -1.96 2.23 4.74
C ALA A 79 -1.42 1.30 3.64
N TYR A 80 -2.29 0.47 3.06
CA TYR A 80 -1.96 -0.45 1.97
C TYR A 80 -1.70 0.28 0.64
N LEU A 81 -2.37 1.38 0.38
CA LEU A 81 -2.21 2.20 -0.83
C LEU A 81 -1.21 3.35 -0.62
N GLY A 82 -0.70 3.55 0.60
CA GLY A 82 0.19 4.67 0.93
C GLY A 82 -0.50 6.04 0.86
N LEU A 83 -1.83 6.08 0.74
CA LEU A 83 -2.67 7.28 0.63
C LEU A 83 -2.89 7.97 1.99
N ASN A 84 -1.89 7.95 2.89
CA ASN A 84 -1.98 8.70 4.13
C ASN A 84 -1.74 10.18 3.81
N PRO A 85 -2.76 11.07 3.92
CA PRO A 85 -2.61 12.48 3.55
C PRO A 85 -1.59 13.21 4.43
N ALA A 86 -1.18 12.64 5.57
CA ALA A 86 -0.14 13.20 6.42
C ALA A 86 1.28 13.04 5.85
N LYS A 87 1.49 12.13 4.89
CA LYS A 87 2.80 11.87 4.30
C LYS A 87 2.73 11.96 2.77
N PRO A 88 3.51 12.84 2.13
CA PRO A 88 3.51 12.95 0.67
C PRO A 88 3.95 11.62 0.06
N ALA A 89 3.21 11.15 -0.95
CA ALA A 89 3.58 9.97 -1.71
C ALA A 89 3.93 10.38 -3.14
N VAL A 90 4.80 9.60 -3.78
CA VAL A 90 5.13 9.77 -5.18
C VAL A 90 4.57 8.60 -5.94
N GLU A 91 3.74 8.92 -6.93
CA GLU A 91 3.35 7.98 -7.95
C GLU A 91 4.27 8.14 -9.15
N PHE A 92 4.79 7.03 -9.64
CA PHE A 92 5.73 7.01 -10.74
C PHE A 92 5.28 6.05 -11.82
N GLU A 93 5.72 6.34 -13.03
CA GLU A 93 5.60 5.50 -14.19
C GLU A 93 6.96 5.36 -14.84
N ILE A 94 7.38 4.11 -15.05
CA ILE A 94 8.64 3.78 -15.72
C ILE A 94 8.31 3.09 -17.04
N ARG A 95 8.84 3.65 -18.13
CA ARG A 95 8.84 3.00 -19.44
C ARG A 95 9.93 1.94 -19.47
N LEU A 96 9.52 0.72 -19.80
CA LEU A 96 10.40 -0.42 -19.99
C LEU A 96 10.59 -0.68 -21.48
N PRO A 97 11.77 -1.16 -21.90
CA PRO A 97 11.98 -1.62 -23.27
C PRO A 97 11.08 -2.81 -23.61
N LYS A 98 10.70 -2.94 -24.88
CA LYS A 98 9.81 -4.02 -25.38
C LYS A 98 10.34 -5.44 -25.10
N ALA A 99 11.66 -5.58 -24.91
CA ALA A 99 12.31 -6.87 -24.66
C ALA A 99 12.14 -7.39 -23.22
N THR A 100 11.76 -6.53 -22.26
CA THR A 100 11.63 -6.87 -20.85
C THR A 100 10.17 -6.99 -20.44
N LEU A 101 9.50 -8.04 -20.94
CA LEU A 101 8.21 -8.49 -20.40
C LEU A 101 8.45 -9.36 -19.16
N THR A 102 9.07 -8.78 -18.12
CA THR A 102 9.04 -9.39 -16.80
C THR A 102 7.71 -9.01 -16.16
N THR A 103 6.94 -10.00 -15.69
CA THR A 103 5.67 -9.75 -15.00
C THR A 103 5.90 -8.73 -13.88
N ALA A 104 5.04 -7.70 -13.78
CA ALA A 104 5.19 -6.62 -12.79
C ALA A 104 5.35 -7.11 -11.33
N ALA A 105 4.89 -8.33 -11.04
CA ALA A 105 5.00 -9.00 -9.74
C ALA A 105 6.45 -9.35 -9.33
N ASP A 106 7.36 -9.57 -10.27
CA ASP A 106 8.77 -9.92 -9.99
C ASP A 106 9.68 -8.69 -9.88
N ILE A 107 9.17 -7.51 -10.21
CA ILE A 107 9.92 -6.28 -10.15
C ILE A 107 9.83 -5.71 -8.74
N GLN A 108 10.96 -5.36 -8.13
CA GLN A 108 11.00 -4.73 -6.80
C GLN A 108 11.71 -3.40 -6.89
N ILE A 109 10.96 -2.30 -7.03
CA ILE A 109 11.58 -0.97 -7.11
C ILE A 109 11.89 -0.48 -5.71
N GLU A 110 13.08 0.07 -5.54
CA GLU A 110 13.54 0.63 -4.28
C GLU A 110 13.71 2.13 -4.39
N LEU A 111 13.23 2.86 -3.38
CA LEU A 111 13.56 4.24 -3.12
C LEU A 111 14.68 4.30 -2.08
N LEU A 112 15.84 4.75 -2.52
CA LEU A 112 16.97 5.10 -1.69
C LEU A 112 16.94 6.59 -1.38
N THR A 113 17.06 6.93 -0.11
CA THR A 113 17.31 8.28 0.37
C THR A 113 18.53 8.30 1.28
N ASP A 114 18.96 9.49 1.68
CA ASP A 114 20.03 9.67 2.68
C ASP A 114 19.70 9.07 4.05
N ARG A 115 18.40 8.82 4.35
CA ARG A 115 17.94 8.36 5.67
C ARG A 115 17.24 7.01 5.66
N ASN A 116 16.77 6.53 4.51
CA ASN A 116 16.06 5.26 4.44
C ASN A 116 16.14 4.60 3.06
N GLN A 117 15.89 3.30 3.05
CA GLN A 117 15.61 2.51 1.87
C GLN A 117 14.18 1.98 1.99
N LYS A 118 13.38 2.13 0.94
CA LYS A 118 11.96 1.75 0.96
C LYS A 118 11.53 1.13 -0.35
N LEU A 119 10.90 -0.04 -0.27
CA LEU A 119 10.28 -0.67 -1.44
C LEU A 119 9.05 0.12 -1.90
N ALA A 120 8.97 0.37 -3.19
CA ALA A 120 7.80 0.90 -3.85
C ALA A 120 6.74 -0.19 -4.00
N LYS A 121 5.47 0.21 -3.90
CA LYS A 121 4.34 -0.66 -4.19
C LYS A 121 4.04 -0.57 -5.68
N ILE A 122 4.18 -1.70 -6.37
CA ILE A 122 3.95 -1.78 -7.82
C ILE A 122 2.49 -2.15 -8.07
N GLU A 123 1.89 -1.49 -9.06
CA GLU A 123 0.60 -1.87 -9.58
C GLU A 123 0.79 -3.14 -10.44
N GLY A 124 0.14 -4.25 -10.06
CA GLY A 124 0.40 -5.58 -10.63
C GLY A 124 0.11 -5.72 -12.14
N ALA A 125 -0.45 -4.68 -12.77
CA ALA A 125 -0.69 -4.63 -14.20
C ALA A 125 0.29 -3.67 -14.90
N LEU A 126 0.99 -4.18 -15.92
CA LEU A 126 1.75 -3.32 -16.85
C LEU A 126 0.75 -2.60 -17.77
N ALA A 127 0.80 -1.28 -17.80
CA ALA A 127 0.03 -0.50 -18.76
C ALA A 127 0.75 -0.46 -20.11
N SER A 128 0.01 -0.49 -21.21
CA SER A 128 0.60 -0.30 -22.54
C SER A 128 0.69 1.19 -22.85
N ALA A 129 1.90 1.68 -23.11
CA ALA A 129 2.11 3.01 -23.64
C ALA A 129 1.55 3.11 -25.08
N PRO A 130 1.14 4.31 -25.53
CA PRO A 130 0.69 4.54 -26.91
C PRO A 130 1.74 4.20 -27.98
N ASP A 131 3.03 4.20 -27.61
CA ASP A 131 4.17 3.81 -28.46
C ASP A 131 4.41 2.28 -28.49
N GLY A 132 3.55 1.51 -27.81
CA GLY A 132 3.63 0.06 -27.68
C GLY A 132 4.68 -0.43 -26.67
N ARG A 133 5.26 0.44 -25.84
CA ARG A 133 6.16 0.06 -24.73
C ARG A 133 5.36 -0.30 -23.49
N SER A 134 5.94 -1.10 -22.59
CA SER A 134 5.31 -1.40 -21.30
C SER A 134 5.61 -0.30 -20.30
N ILE A 135 4.58 0.18 -19.60
CA ILE A 135 4.68 1.14 -18.50
C ILE A 135 4.44 0.38 -17.21
N LEU A 136 5.42 0.46 -16.32
CA LEU A 136 5.34 0.00 -14.96
C LEU A 136 4.91 1.16 -14.07
N ARG A 137 3.78 1.02 -13.38
CA ARG A 137 3.28 2.04 -12.47
C ARG A 137 3.43 1.59 -11.03
N GLY A 138 3.76 2.53 -10.15
CA GLY A 138 3.89 2.24 -8.74
C GLY A 138 3.81 3.49 -7.88
N THR A 139 3.73 3.28 -6.58
CA THR A 139 3.68 4.33 -5.57
C THR A 139 4.69 4.08 -4.47
N VAL A 140 5.33 5.14 -4.01
CA VAL A 140 6.22 5.10 -2.85
C VAL A 140 5.94 6.28 -1.94
N THR A 141 5.91 6.04 -0.64
CA THR A 141 5.70 7.10 0.36
C THR A 141 7.02 7.76 0.73
N LEU A 142 7.01 9.08 0.83
CA LEU A 142 8.17 9.87 1.26
C LEU A 142 8.08 10.11 2.77
N ASP A 143 8.77 9.28 3.56
CA ASP A 143 8.77 9.41 5.01
C ASP A 143 9.62 10.58 5.52
N TYR A 144 10.63 11.00 4.74
CA TYR A 144 11.59 12.02 5.12
C TYR A 144 11.62 13.18 4.11
N ARG A 145 11.80 14.40 4.65
CA ARG A 145 11.95 15.63 3.87
C ARG A 145 13.40 15.80 3.42
N THR A 146 13.76 15.12 2.34
CA THR A 146 15.10 15.13 1.75
C THR A 146 15.04 15.45 0.27
N THR A 147 16.05 16.11 -0.30
CA THR A 147 16.14 16.33 -1.75
C THR A 147 16.80 15.16 -2.48
N GLU A 148 17.64 14.39 -1.77
CA GLU A 148 18.35 13.26 -2.37
C GLU A 148 17.47 12.02 -2.31
N ARG A 149 16.88 11.69 -3.47
CA ARG A 149 15.97 10.58 -3.66
C ARG A 149 16.34 9.87 -4.94
N MET A 150 16.65 8.59 -4.83
CA MET A 150 17.13 7.77 -5.92
C MET A 150 16.25 6.52 -6.01
N MET A 151 15.56 6.35 -7.12
CA MET A 151 14.86 5.12 -7.46
C MET A 151 15.80 4.16 -8.15
N VAL A 152 15.87 2.95 -7.63
CA VAL A 152 16.62 1.85 -8.22
C VAL A 152 15.62 0.80 -8.69
N LEU A 153 15.67 0.52 -9.98
CA LEU A 153 14.96 -0.57 -10.60
C LEU A 153 15.96 -1.73 -10.79
N PRO A 154 15.91 -2.77 -9.94
CA PRO A 154 16.62 -4.00 -10.19
C PRO A 154 15.93 -4.79 -11.31
N GLY A 155 16.72 -5.55 -12.06
CA GLY A 155 16.25 -6.30 -13.21
C GLY A 155 17.42 -6.65 -14.13
N TRP A 156 17.18 -6.66 -15.44
CA TRP A 156 18.22 -6.98 -16.43
C TRP A 156 19.35 -5.94 -16.49
N ALA A 157 19.01 -4.68 -16.25
CA ALA A 157 19.97 -3.61 -16.04
C ALA A 157 19.50 -2.77 -14.86
N GLN A 158 20.36 -2.66 -13.85
CA GLN A 158 20.11 -1.84 -12.67
C GLN A 158 20.01 -0.38 -13.11
N SER A 159 18.78 0.11 -13.23
CA SER A 159 18.49 1.44 -13.72
C SER A 159 18.21 2.36 -12.55
N THR A 160 18.91 3.48 -12.52
CA THR A 160 18.88 4.44 -11.42
C THR A 160 18.27 5.74 -11.92
N PHE A 161 17.29 6.25 -11.18
CA PHE A 161 16.57 7.48 -11.48
C PHE A 161 16.60 8.41 -10.27
N ARG A 162 17.07 9.63 -10.44
CA ARG A 162 17.07 10.66 -9.40
C ARG A 162 15.78 11.45 -9.47
N LEU A 163 15.01 11.43 -8.39
CA LEU A 163 13.76 12.19 -8.30
C LEU A 163 14.09 13.65 -7.99
N ARG A 164 13.91 14.52 -8.98
CA ARG A 164 14.16 15.97 -8.88
C ARG A 164 12.98 16.66 -8.20
N LEU A 165 12.77 16.32 -6.93
CA LEU A 165 11.69 16.86 -6.09
C LEU A 165 12.29 17.68 -4.94
N PRO A 166 11.66 18.81 -4.57
CA PRO A 166 12.11 19.57 -3.40
C PRO A 166 11.94 18.74 -2.11
N ALA A 167 12.60 19.15 -1.02
CA ALA A 167 12.53 18.44 0.26
C ALA A 167 11.08 18.29 0.77
N SER A 168 10.24 19.30 0.51
CA SER A 168 8.80 19.28 0.78
C SER A 168 8.02 19.45 -0.54
N PRO A 169 7.74 18.37 -1.27
CA PRO A 169 7.02 18.45 -2.54
C PRO A 169 5.54 18.77 -2.33
N LEU A 170 5.00 19.61 -3.21
CA LEU A 170 3.58 19.91 -3.28
C LEU A 170 2.85 18.84 -4.09
N ARG A 171 1.61 18.52 -3.71
CA ARG A 171 0.73 17.63 -4.47
C ARG A 171 0.55 18.15 -5.89
N SER A 172 0.57 17.25 -6.87
CA SER A 172 0.29 17.52 -8.27
C SER A 172 -0.58 16.42 -8.86
N ASP A 173 -1.70 16.80 -9.47
CA ASP A 173 -2.60 15.86 -10.13
C ASP A 173 -2.05 15.39 -11.48
N GLN A 174 -1.12 16.15 -12.08
CA GLN A 174 -0.52 15.84 -13.37
C GLN A 174 0.87 15.24 -13.20
N PHE A 175 1.20 14.27 -14.07
CA PHE A 175 2.55 13.75 -14.20
C PHE A 175 3.48 14.80 -14.81
N GLY A 176 4.70 14.88 -14.26
CA GLY A 176 5.77 15.68 -14.83
C GLY A 176 6.26 15.14 -16.19
N PRO A 177 7.27 15.82 -16.78
CA PRO A 177 7.91 15.37 -18.00
C PRO A 177 8.63 14.03 -17.80
N TRP A 178 8.89 13.34 -18.91
CA TRP A 178 9.72 12.13 -18.90
C TRP A 178 11.19 12.48 -18.69
N HIS A 179 11.84 11.75 -17.79
CA HIS A 179 13.26 11.84 -17.49
C HIS A 179 13.94 10.51 -17.81
N LEU A 180 15.07 10.54 -18.50
CA LEU A 180 15.87 9.34 -18.78
C LEU A 180 16.49 8.82 -17.47
N ALA A 181 16.95 7.57 -17.49
CA ALA A 181 17.74 7.02 -16.39
C ALA A 181 19.00 7.86 -16.17
N ASP A 182 19.33 8.18 -14.92
CA ASP A 182 20.59 8.87 -14.61
C ASP A 182 21.78 7.91 -14.64
N GLY A 183 21.54 6.60 -14.48
CA GLY A 183 22.55 5.56 -14.61
C GLY A 183 21.93 4.21 -14.93
N ILE A 184 22.61 3.42 -15.76
CA ILE A 184 22.22 2.04 -16.06
C ILE A 184 23.46 1.17 -15.86
N VAL A 185 23.37 0.17 -15.00
CA VAL A 185 24.43 -0.82 -14.78
C VAL A 185 23.90 -2.18 -15.21
N PRO A 186 24.34 -2.74 -16.35
CA PRO A 186 23.88 -4.03 -16.83
C PRO A 186 24.42 -5.13 -15.93
N VAL A 187 23.54 -6.07 -15.53
CA VAL A 187 23.87 -7.12 -14.55
C VAL A 187 25.02 -8.03 -15.02
N ASN A 188 25.19 -8.18 -16.33
CA ASN A 188 26.22 -9.04 -16.93
C ASN A 188 27.54 -8.32 -17.25
N GLY A 189 27.72 -7.06 -16.84
CA GLY A 189 28.94 -6.29 -17.15
C GLY A 189 29.10 -5.94 -18.63
N GLY A 190 28.04 -6.07 -19.44
CA GLY A 190 28.03 -5.68 -20.85
C GLY A 190 28.07 -4.16 -21.04
N THR A 191 28.33 -3.69 -22.26
CA THR A 191 28.24 -2.26 -22.58
C THR A 191 26.79 -1.81 -22.68
N VAL A 192 26.42 -0.74 -21.94
CA VAL A 192 25.15 -0.05 -22.14
C VAL A 192 25.22 0.71 -23.47
N THR A 193 24.42 0.30 -24.45
CA THR A 193 24.25 1.10 -25.67
C THR A 193 23.35 2.30 -25.38
N THR A 194 23.63 3.42 -26.05
CA THR A 194 22.80 4.64 -25.98
C THR A 194 21.34 4.35 -26.33
N GLU A 195 21.09 3.44 -27.27
CA GLU A 195 19.73 2.99 -27.63
C GLU A 195 18.97 2.36 -26.46
N ILE A 196 19.64 1.60 -25.59
CA ILE A 196 18.99 1.01 -24.41
C ILE A 196 18.71 2.12 -23.40
N HIS A 197 19.64 3.05 -23.23
CA HIS A 197 19.46 4.19 -22.32
C HIS A 197 18.24 5.05 -22.66
N ASP A 198 18.03 5.33 -23.96
CA ASP A 198 16.88 6.11 -24.45
C ASP A 198 15.53 5.39 -24.34
N THR A 199 15.54 4.09 -23.98
CA THR A 199 14.30 3.33 -23.75
C THR A 199 13.80 3.40 -22.31
N PHE A 200 14.70 3.65 -21.35
CA PHE A 200 14.35 3.77 -19.94
C PHE A 200 14.05 5.22 -19.58
N ALA A 201 12.78 5.48 -19.27
CA ALA A 201 12.36 6.80 -18.82
C ALA A 201 11.38 6.69 -17.65
N ILE A 202 11.49 7.62 -16.71
CA ILE A 202 10.59 7.77 -15.58
C ILE A 202 9.82 9.09 -15.69
N ARG A 203 8.55 9.09 -15.30
CA ARG A 203 7.82 10.30 -14.92
C ARG A 203 7.15 10.08 -13.58
N TYR A 204 6.88 11.16 -12.86
CA TYR A 204 6.29 11.05 -11.53
C TYR A 204 5.37 12.23 -11.22
N ARG A 205 4.47 12.02 -10.26
CA ARG A 205 3.62 13.04 -9.62
C ARG A 205 3.55 12.81 -8.11
N VAL A 206 3.15 13.85 -7.40
CA VAL A 206 3.08 13.84 -5.94
C VAL A 206 1.61 13.74 -5.53
N LEU A 207 1.27 12.74 -4.73
CA LEU A 207 -0.05 12.49 -4.16
C LEU A 207 -0.18 13.13 -2.78
#